data_AF-R0E3W0-F1
#
_entry.id   AF-R0E3W0-F1
#
_cell.length_a   1.000
_cell.length_b   1.000
_cell.length_c   1.000
_cell.angle_alpha   90.00
_cell.angle_beta   90.00
_cell.angle_gamma   90.00
#
_symmetry.space_group_name_H-M   'P 1'
#
loop_
_entity.id
_entity.type
_entity.pdbx_description
1 polymer ?
#
loop_
_entity_poly.entity_id
_entity_poly.type
_entity_poly.pdbx_seq_one_letter_code
_entity_poly.pdbx_strand_id
1 'polypeptide(L)' 'RTVIFATHKVNLLAQADYIMVINQGVIADFGERDLMLAKLTGAAPQQPPPAPAAPPLRAH' A
#
# COMPACT_ATOMS: atom_id res chain seq x y z
N ARG A 1 -23.49 -2.52 -10.99
CA ARG A 1 -23.39 -1.21 -11.69
C ARG A 1 -21.92 -0.84 -11.69
N THR A 2 -21.33 -0.56 -12.84
CA THR A 2 -19.91 -0.19 -12.93
C THR A 2 -19.79 1.32 -12.81
N VAL A 3 -18.85 1.79 -11.99
CA VAL A 3 -18.56 3.21 -11.78
C VAL A 3 -17.08 3.44 -12.02
N ILE A 4 -16.76 4.48 -12.78
CA ILE A 4 -15.40 4.92 -13.03
C ILE A 4 -15.32 6.37 -12.58
N PHE A 5 -14.34 6.69 -11.75
CA PHE A 5 -14.07 8.05 -11.33
C PHE A 5 -12.56 8.32 -11.36
N ALA A 6 -12.19 9.54 -11.75
CA ALA A 6 -10.81 9.98 -11.80
C ALA A 6 -10.59 11.05 -10.72
N THR A 7 -9.59 10.87 -9.87
CA THR A 7 -9.29 11.79 -8.77
C THR A 7 -7.81 11.77 -8.45
N HIS A 8 -7.30 12.93 -8.03
CA HIS A 8 -5.95 13.08 -7.47
C HIS A 8 -5.93 12.94 -5.95
N LYS A 9 -7.09 12.86 -5.28
CA LYS A 9 -7.17 12.66 -3.83
C LYS A 9 -7.09 11.18 -3.50
N VAL A 10 -5.98 10.74 -2.92
CA VAL A 10 -5.71 9.34 -2.56
C VAL A 10 -6.80 8.75 -1.66
N ASN A 11 -7.36 9.52 -0.72
CA ASN A 11 -8.43 9.06 0.19
C ASN A 11 -9.71 8.64 -0.54
N LEU A 12 -10.01 9.20 -1.72
CA LEU A 12 -11.17 8.80 -2.51
C LEU A 12 -10.94 7.47 -3.23
N LEU A 13 -9.68 7.13 -3.52
CA LEU A 13 -9.33 5.83 -4.12
C LEU A 13 -9.59 4.67 -3.16
N ALA A 14 -9.70 4.92 -1.85
CA ALA A 14 -10.04 3.91 -0.85
C ALA A 14 -11.45 3.30 -1.04
N GLN A 15 -12.30 3.95 -1.83
CA GLN A 15 -13.66 3.45 -2.13
C GLN A 15 -13.74 2.68 -3.46
N ALA A 16 -12.65 2.63 -4.23
CA ALA A 16 -12.61 1.88 -5.48
C ALA A 16 -12.25 0.41 -5.23
N ASP A 17 -12.74 -0.49 -6.09
CA ASP A 17 -12.31 -1.89 -6.10
C ASP A 17 -10.94 -2.03 -6.80
N TYR A 18 -10.74 -1.27 -7.88
CA TYR A 18 -9.53 -1.25 -8.69
C TYR A 18 -9.02 0.17 -8.87
N ILE A 19 -7.70 0.32 -8.94
CA ILE A 19 -7.02 1.58 -9.19
C ILE A 19 -6.16 1.44 -10.44
N MET A 20 -6.28 2.41 -11.35
CA MET A 20 -5.47 2.55 -12.55
C MET A 20 -4.71 3.87 -12.50
N VAL A 21 -3.40 3.81 -12.73
CA VAL A 21 -2.54 5.00 -12.84
C VAL A 21 -2.24 5.22 -14.32
N ILE A 22 -2.58 6.42 -14.81
CA ILE A 22 -2.24 6.85 -16.16
C ILE A 22 -1.11 7.86 -16.07
N ASN A 23 -0.03 7.62 -16.82
CA ASN A 23 1.06 8.57 -16.99
C ASN A 23 1.26 8.83 -18.49
N GLN A 24 1.14 10.09 -18.91
CA GLN A 24 1.31 10.50 -20.31
C GLN A 24 0.44 9.71 -21.31
N GLY A 25 -0.80 9.39 -20.94
CA GLY A 25 -1.73 8.65 -21.79
C GLY A 25 -1.47 7.13 -21.85
N VAL A 26 -0.50 6.63 -21.10
CA VAL A 26 -0.20 5.18 -20.97
C VAL A 26 -0.62 4.69 -19.59
N ILE A 27 -1.14 3.47 -19.51
CA ILE A 27 -1.40 2.79 -18.24
C ILE A 27 -0.06 2.44 -17.62
N ALA A 28 0.32 3.17 -16.58
CA ALA A 28 1.56 2.96 -15.86
C ALA A 28 1.44 1.81 -14.86
N ASP A 29 0.29 1.68 -14.20
CA ASP A 29 0.03 0.63 -13.23
C ASP A 29 -1.48 0.38 -13.09
N PHE A 30 -1.86 -0.83 -12.74
CA PHE A 30 -3.25 -1.25 -12.55
C PHE A 30 -3.31 -2.41 -11.58
N GLY A 31 -4.21 -2.33 -10.59
CA GLY A 31 -4.39 -3.42 -9.64
C GLY A 31 -5.49 -3.16 -8.63
N GLU A 32 -5.58 -4.07 -7.68
CA GLU A 32 -6.49 -3.94 -6.54
C GLU A 32 -6.15 -2.73 -5.68
N ARG A 33 -7.19 -2.18 -5.06
CA ARG A 33 -7.12 -0.99 -4.21
C ARG A 33 -5.95 -0.98 -3.25
N ASP A 34 -5.79 -2.01 -2.42
CA ASP A 34 -4.85 -1.99 -1.29
C ASP A 34 -3.38 -2.01 -1.75
N LEU A 35 -3.08 -2.81 -2.77
CA LEU A 35 -1.74 -2.87 -3.37
C LEU A 35 -1.37 -1.53 -4.01
N MET A 36 -2.32 -0.93 -4.72
CA MET A 36 -2.12 0.36 -5.38
C MET A 36 -2.02 1.51 -4.37
N LEU A 37 -2.82 1.51 -3.30
CA LEU A 37 -2.71 2.48 -2.22
C LEU A 37 -1.36 2.39 -1.50
N ALA A 38 -0.85 1.18 -1.23
CA ALA A 38 0.46 1.00 -0.62
C ALA A 38 1.58 1.61 -1.49
N LYS A 39 1.52 1.39 -2.82
CA LYS A 39 2.45 1.99 -3.79
C LYS A 39 2.34 3.52 -3.83
N LEU A 40 1.11 4.07 -3.83
CA LEU A 40 0.86 5.51 -3.96
C LEU A 40 1.17 6.30 -2.68
N THR A 41 0.99 5.70 -1.51
CA THR A 41 1.28 6.33 -0.21
C THR A 41 2.76 6.27 0.16
N GLY A 42 3.56 5.47 -0.56
CA GLY A 42 4.98 5.30 -0.27
C GLY A 42 5.27 4.70 1.11
N ALA A 43 4.24 4.17 1.78
CA ALA A 43 4.39 3.56 3.09
C ALA A 43 5.09 2.21 2.92
N ALA A 44 6.38 2.18 3.25
CA ALA A 44 7.07 0.91 3.49
C ALA A 44 6.27 0.14 4.56
N PRO A 45 6.10 -1.19 4.43
CA PRO A 45 5.52 -1.97 5.52
C PRO A 45 6.34 -1.69 6.77
N GLN A 46 5.71 -1.11 7.78
CA GLN A 46 6.31 -0.92 9.09
C GLN A 46 6.65 -2.31 9.61
N GLN A 47 7.93 -2.71 9.54
CA GLN A 47 8.39 -3.89 10.26
C GLN A 47 8.05 -3.65 11.74
N PRO A 48 7.35 -4.60 12.39
CA PRO A 48 7.12 -4.51 13.82
C PRO A 48 8.47 -4.34 14.53
N PRO A 49 8.57 -3.48 15.56
CA PRO A 49 9.82 -3.29 16.28
C PRO A 49 10.36 -4.64 16.76
N PRO A 50 11.66 -4.94 16.55
CA PRO A 50 12.23 -6.21 16.98
C PRO A 50 12.04 -6.37 18.48
N ALA A 51 11.42 -7.49 18.88
CA ALA A 51 11.22 -7.83 20.28
C ALA A 51 12.59 -7.89 20.99
N PRO A 52 12.71 -7.38 22.24
CA PRO A 52 13.97 -7.46 22.99
C PRO A 52 14.41 -8.92 23.14
N ALA A 53 15.63 -9.22 22.70
CA ALA A 53 16.22 -10.54 22.83
C ALA A 53 16.31 -10.94 24.32
N ALA A 54 15.75 -12.10 24.66
CA ALA A 54 15.85 -12.66 26.01
C ALA A 54 17.34 -12.93 26.35
N PRO A 55 17.82 -12.57 27.54
CA PRO A 55 19.22 -12.77 27.92
C PRO A 55 19.55 -14.27 27.99
N PRO A 56 20.75 -14.68 27.52
CA PRO A 56 21.15 -16.08 27.57
C PRO A 56 21.33 -16.51 29.02
N LEU A 57 20.62 -17.57 29.41
CA LEU A 57 20.78 -18.25 30.68
C LEU A 57 22.22 -18.75 30.80
N ARG A 58 23.03 -18.11 31.65
CA ARG A 58 24.37 -18.59 31.99
C ARG A 58 24.24 -19.86 32.83
N ALA A 59 24.62 -20.99 32.24
CA ALA A 59 24.99 -22.18 33.00
C ALA A 59 26.47 -22.08 33.34
N HIS A 60 26.83 -21.98 34.62
CA HIS A 60 28.02 -22.54 35.28
C HIS A 60 27.97 -22.25 36.77
#